data_AF-A0A3L7P8G3-F1
#
_entry.id   AF-A0A3L7P8G3-F1
#
_cell.length_a   1.000
_cell.length_b   1.000
_cell.length_c   1.000
_cell.angle_alpha   90.00
_cell.angle_beta   90.00
_cell.angle_gamma   90.00
#
_symmetry.space_group_name_H-M   'P 1'
#
loop_
_entity.id
_entity.type
_entity.pdbx_description
1 polymer ?
#
loop_
_entity_poly.entity_id
_entity_poly.type
_entity_poly.pdbx_seq_one_letter_code
_entity_poly.pdbx_strand_id
1 'polypeptide(L)'
;MVKLSEEVAEALKAAKGRPIAVDVPGFDHRFVVIDQAEYDAAMAELDLQKNVALIREGISDVEAGRTSPLDEAMDRVRNVLLLRKADDALR
;
A
#
# COMPACT_ATOMS: atom_id res chain seq x y z
N MET A 1 20.98 12.85 8.33
CA MET A 1 21.36 11.48 7.94
C MET A 1 21.89 10.79 9.18
N VAL A 2 21.15 9.84 9.76
CA VAL A 2 21.57 9.11 10.97
C VAL A 2 22.51 7.99 10.54
N LYS A 3 23.68 7.87 11.18
CA LYS A 3 24.60 6.76 10.93
C LYS A 3 24.14 5.56 11.77
N LEU A 4 24.03 4.40 11.13
CA LEU A 4 23.81 3.12 11.82
C LEU A 4 25.03 2.78 12.69
N SER A 5 24.80 2.03 13.77
CA SER A 5 25.90 1.44 14.54
C SER A 5 26.66 0.41 13.69
N GLU A 6 27.94 0.20 13.98
CA GLU A 6 28.79 -0.76 13.25
C GLU A 6 28.19 -2.17 13.28
N GLU A 7 27.64 -2.59 14.42
CA GLU A 7 26.99 -3.90 14.58
C GLU A 7 25.83 -4.11 13.58
N VAL A 8 24.95 -3.11 13.41
CA VAL A 8 23.81 -3.22 12.48
C VAL A 8 24.30 -3.16 11.03
N ALA A 9 25.33 -2.36 10.74
CA ALA A 9 25.93 -2.29 9.41
C ALA A 9 26.63 -3.60 9.01
N GLU A 10 27.32 -4.26 9.93
CA GLU A 10 27.91 -5.59 9.72
C GLU A 10 26.85 -6.67 9.56
N ALA A 11 25.81 -6.64 10.40
CA ALA A 11 24.68 -7.56 10.29
C ALA A 11 23.99 -7.44 8.91
N LEU A 12 23.77 -6.22 8.41
CA LEU A 12 23.23 -5.94 7.07
C LEU A 12 24.10 -6.55 5.96
N LYS A 13 25.42 -6.36 6.04
CA LYS A 13 26.36 -6.96 5.08
C LYS A 13 26.34 -8.49 5.13
N ALA A 14 26.24 -9.07 6.32
CA ALA A 14 26.22 -10.52 6.53
C ALA A 14 24.90 -11.16 6.07
N ALA A 15 23.77 -10.45 6.20
CA ALA A 15 22.46 -10.95 5.80
C ALA A 15 22.30 -11.10 4.28
N LYS A 16 23.11 -10.38 3.49
CA LYS A 16 23.15 -10.45 2.02
C LYS A 16 21.77 -10.22 1.39
N GLY A 17 21.11 -9.12 1.78
CA GLY A 17 19.77 -8.78 1.29
C GLY A 17 18.67 -9.68 1.86
N ARG A 18 18.81 -10.09 3.14
CA ARG A 18 17.75 -10.74 3.89
C ARG A 18 17.25 -9.82 4.99
N PRO A 19 15.95 -9.85 5.34
CA PRO A 19 15.42 -9.11 6.48
C PRO A 19 16.11 -9.48 7.79
N ILE A 20 16.48 -8.46 8.57
CA ILE A 20 17.11 -8.63 9.89
C ILE A 20 16.16 -8.12 10.95
N ALA A 21 15.81 -8.98 11.90
CA ALA A 21 15.11 -8.54 13.10
C ALA A 21 16.09 -7.81 14.04
N VAL A 22 15.69 -6.63 14.50
CA VAL A 22 16.44 -5.81 15.44
C VAL A 22 15.62 -5.64 16.71
N ASP A 23 16.20 -6.05 17.82
CA ASP A 23 15.64 -5.80 19.14
C ASP A 23 16.14 -4.44 19.62
N VAL A 24 15.21 -3.54 19.94
CA VAL A 24 15.54 -2.19 20.41
C VAL A 24 15.19 -2.12 21.90
N PRO A 25 16.19 -2.04 22.80
CA PRO A 25 15.94 -1.97 24.23
C PRO A 25 14.99 -0.82 24.60
N GLY A 26 13.97 -1.12 25.39
CA GLY A 26 12.95 -0.14 25.80
C GLY A 26 11.74 -0.03 24.86
N PHE A 27 11.69 -0.82 23.79
CA PHE A 27 10.52 -0.97 22.93
C PHE A 27 10.05 -2.43 22.91
N ASP A 28 8.75 -2.66 23.10
CA ASP A 28 8.15 -4.00 22.99
C ASP A 28 7.87 -4.43 21.54
N HIS A 29 8.10 -3.51 20.59
CA HIS A 29 7.91 -3.78 19.17
C HIS A 29 9.15 -4.43 18.57
N ARG A 30 8.91 -5.41 17.70
CA ARG A 30 9.96 -6.02 16.89
C ARG A 30 10.19 -5.18 15.65
N PHE A 31 11.42 -4.71 15.47
CA PHE A 31 11.81 -3.96 14.28
C PHE A 31 12.47 -4.91 13.28
N VAL A 32 12.29 -4.63 11.99
CA VAL A 32 12.94 -5.38 10.91
C VAL A 32 13.59 -4.36 9.97
N VAL A 33 14.87 -4.59 9.66
CA VAL A 33 15.60 -3.81 8.68
C VAL A 33 15.70 -4.63 7.40
N ILE A 34 15.36 -4.00 6.29
CA ILE A 34 15.39 -4.55 4.94
C ILE A 34 16.00 -3.53 3.99
N ASP A 35 16.56 -4.01 2.89
CA ASP A 35 17.03 -3.12 1.83
C ASP A 35 15.85 -2.38 1.20
N GLN A 36 16.04 -1.09 0.91
CA GLN A 36 14.97 -0.27 0.35
C GLN A 36 14.42 -0.83 -0.97
N ALA A 37 15.30 -1.32 -1.85
CA ALA A 37 14.87 -1.91 -3.12
C ALA A 37 14.01 -3.17 -2.93
N GLU A 38 14.30 -3.97 -1.90
CA GLU A 38 13.53 -5.16 -1.55
C GLU A 38 12.15 -4.77 -0.99
N TYR A 39 12.10 -3.75 -0.14
CA TYR A 39 10.84 -3.18 0.34
C TYR A 39 9.97 -2.68 -0.81
N ASP A 40 10.54 -1.86 -1.70
CA ASP A 40 9.81 -1.27 -2.83
C ASP A 40 9.25 -2.35 -3.76
N ALA A 41 10.03 -3.41 -4.02
CA ALA A 41 9.59 -4.54 -4.83
C ALA A 41 8.45 -5.34 -4.17
N ALA A 42 8.56 -5.61 -2.87
CA ALA A 42 7.51 -6.30 -2.11
C ALA A 42 6.20 -5.49 -2.07
N MET A 43 6.29 -4.17 -1.91
CA MET A 43 5.12 -3.29 -1.93
C MET A 43 4.47 -3.21 -3.31
N ALA A 44 5.28 -3.14 -4.38
CA ALA A 44 4.78 -3.15 -5.75
C ALA A 44 4.02 -4.46 -6.08
N GLU A 45 4.56 -5.61 -5.64
CA GLU A 45 3.89 -6.91 -5.80
C GLU A 45 2.59 -6.98 -4.99
N LEU A 46 2.58 -6.47 -3.76
CA LEU A 46 1.37 -6.41 -2.95
C LEU A 46 0.28 -5.56 -3.62
N ASP A 47 0.65 -4.43 -4.21
CA ASP A 47 -0.30 -3.58 -4.93
C ASP A 47 -0.79 -4.24 -6.22
N LEU A 48 0.07 -4.98 -6.93
CA LEU A 48 -0.35 -5.82 -8.05
C LEU A 48 -1.40 -6.86 -7.61
N GLN A 49 -1.19 -7.53 -6.48
CA GLN A 49 -2.14 -8.52 -5.96
C GLN A 49 -3.47 -7.91 -5.58
N LYS A 50 -3.48 -6.72 -4.97
CA LYS A 50 -4.73 -5.97 -4.70
C LYS A 50 -5.46 -5.64 -6.00
N ASN A 51 -4.73 -5.20 -7.02
CA ASN A 51 -5.32 -4.90 -8.33
C ASN A 51 -5.93 -6.15 -8.97
N VAL A 52 -5.25 -7.30 -8.89
CA VAL A 52 -5.79 -8.58 -9.36
C VAL A 52 -7.06 -8.97 -8.61
N ALA A 53 -7.10 -8.77 -7.29
CA ALA A 53 -8.30 -9.04 -6.49
C ALA A 53 -9.49 -8.15 -6.91
N LEU A 54 -9.26 -6.86 -7.11
CA LEU A 54 -10.29 -5.92 -7.58
C LEU A 54 -10.79 -6.27 -8.99
N ILE A 55 -9.89 -6.70 -9.89
CA ILE A 55 -10.29 -7.15 -11.23
C ILE A 55 -11.19 -8.40 -11.13
N ARG A 56 -10.85 -9.35 -10.26
CA ARG A 56 -11.67 -10.56 -10.06
C ARG A 56 -13.05 -10.23 -9.49
N GLU A 57 -13.11 -9.30 -8.53
CA GLU A 57 -14.37 -8.79 -7.99
C GLU A 57 -15.23 -8.16 -9.10
N GLY A 58 -14.63 -7.28 -9.91
CA GLY A 58 -15.30 -6.67 -11.06
C GLY A 58 -15.82 -7.69 -12.08
N ILE A 59 -15.06 -8.74 -12.38
CA ILE A 59 -15.53 -9.85 -13.23
C ILE A 59 -16.74 -10.55 -12.60
N SER A 60 -16.68 -10.85 -11.30
CA SER A 60 -17.79 -11.48 -10.59
C SER A 60 -19.05 -10.61 -10.58
N ASP A 61 -18.90 -9.28 -10.48
CA ASP A 61 -20.02 -8.35 -10.58
C ASP A 61 -20.65 -8.33 -11.97
N VAL A 62 -19.84 -8.40 -13.03
CA VAL A 62 -20.33 -8.53 -14.40
C VAL A 62 -21.10 -9.82 -14.60
N GLU A 63 -20.55 -10.96 -14.16
CA GLU A 63 -21.19 -12.28 -14.28
C GLU A 63 -22.50 -12.36 -13.48
N ALA A 64 -22.57 -11.70 -12.32
CA ALA A 64 -23.76 -11.67 -11.49
C ALA A 64 -24.77 -10.58 -11.88
N GLY A 65 -24.50 -9.79 -12.93
CA GLY A 65 -25.36 -8.69 -13.37
C GLY A 65 -25.42 -7.51 -12.39
N ARG A 66 -24.44 -7.38 -11.48
CA ARG A 66 -24.29 -6.26 -10.54
C ARG A 66 -23.55 -5.08 -11.20
N THR A 67 -23.87 -4.78 -12.45
CA THR A 67 -23.28 -3.67 -13.20
C THR A 67 -24.24 -2.49 -13.22
N SER A 68 -23.70 -1.30 -13.49
CA SER A 68 -24.53 -0.12 -13.79
C SER A 68 -24.17 0.39 -15.18
N PRO A 69 -25.14 0.99 -15.91
CA PRO A 69 -24.86 1.75 -17.11
C PRO A 69 -23.82 2.85 -16.84
N LEU A 70 -23.00 3.13 -17.85
CA LEU A 70 -21.94 4.13 -17.75
C LEU A 70 -22.47 5.51 -17.38
N ASP A 71 -23.60 5.92 -17.96
CA ASP A 71 -24.21 7.23 -17.71
C ASP A 71 -24.60 7.39 -16.23
N GLU A 72 -25.21 6.36 -15.63
CA GLU A 72 -25.55 6.37 -14.20
C GLU A 72 -24.30 6.40 -13.30
N ALA A 73 -23.24 5.69 -13.68
CA ALA A 73 -21.99 5.71 -12.95
C ALA A 73 -21.33 7.10 -13.01
N MET A 74 -21.35 7.75 -14.17
CA MET A 74 -20.81 9.10 -14.39
C MET A 74 -21.60 10.16 -13.62
N ASP A 75 -22.93 10.04 -13.56
CA ASP A 75 -23.77 10.93 -12.77
C ASP A 75 -23.49 10.79 -11.26
N ARG A 76 -23.29 9.56 -10.77
CA ARG A 76 -22.85 9.34 -9.38
C ARG A 76 -21.51 10.00 -9.08
N VAL A 77 -20.51 9.82 -9.95
CA VAL A 77 -19.18 10.45 -9.79
C VAL A 77 -19.30 11.98 -9.78
N ARG A 78 -20.08 12.54 -10.71
CA ARG A 78 -20.32 13.99 -10.79
C ARG A 78 -20.95 14.51 -9.50
N ASN A 79 -21.96 13.82 -8.97
CA ASN A 79 -22.64 14.21 -7.73
C ASN A 79 -21.70 14.20 -6.53
N VAL A 80 -20.85 13.18 -6.40
CA VAL A 80 -19.85 13.10 -5.31
C VAL A 80 -18.83 14.24 -5.41
N LEU A 81 -18.33 14.54 -6.61
CA LEU A 81 -17.36 15.61 -6.81
C LEU A 81 -17.94 17.01 -6.58
N LEU A 82 -19.22 17.22 -6.92
CA LEU A 82 -19.91 18.48 -6.65
C LEU A 82 -20.13 18.71 -5.15
N LEU A 83 -20.54 17.66 -4.42
CA LEU A 83 -20.69 17.72 -2.96
C LEU A 83 -19.37 18.07 -2.27
N ARG A 84 -18.26 17.43 -2.69
CA ARG A 84 -16.93 17.71 -2.13
C ARG A 84 -16.48 19.16 -2.34
N LYS A 85 -16.76 19.74 -3.51
CA LYS A 85 -16.47 21.15 -3.79
C LYS A 85 -17.30 22.12 -2.94
N ALA A 86 -18.54 21.76 -2.63
CA ALA A 86 -19.40 22.58 -1.78
C ALA A 86 -18.90 22.59 -0.32
N ASP A 87 -18.45 21.44 0.19
CA ASP A 87 -17.87 21.32 1.53
C ASP A 87 -16.55 22.08 1.66
N ASP A 88 -15.69 22.05 0.64
CA ASP A 88 -14.44 22.80 0.60
C ASP A 88 -14.66 24.33 0.51
N ALA A 89 -15.79 24.78 -0.02
CA ALA A 89 -16.15 26.20 -0.12
C ALA A 89 -16.75 26.79 1.18
N LEU A 90 -17.12 25.93 2.15
CA LEU A 90 -17.68 26.30 3.45
C LEU A 90 -16.65 26.32 4.59
N ARG A 91 -15.37 26.07 4.28
CA ARG A 91 -14.22 26.14 5.20
C ARG A 91 -13.35 27.35 4.93
#